data_AF-A0A2I2DUB4-F1
#
_entry.id   AF-A0A2I2DUB4-F1
#
_cell.length_a   1.000
_cell.length_b   1.000
_cell.length_c   1.000
_cell.angle_alpha   90.00
_cell.angle_beta   90.00
_cell.angle_gamma   90.00
#
_symmetry.space_group_name_H-M   'P 1'
#
loop_
_entity.id
_entity.type
_entity.pdbx_description
1 polymer ?
#
loop_
_entity_poly.entity_id
_entity_poly.type
_entity_poly.pdbx_seq_one_letter_code
_entity_poly.pdbx_strand_id
1 'polypeptide(L)'
;MAQDIRELFKEDAQTHEKMPINHQNRFLKKLDDAFPIESKSKFNRLKIAASIVVFLGLGFGAYNFLKQEAPIPNNTIVNTNTVETKTLGDVSPGLKKVEDYYLASINLELSKIEYTPETKDLFDGYVVQLEELDKEYKRLSVELTQSGPSELTVNALIDNLKFRLNLLYRLRAQLKELNTSETGVDEVKQSI
;
A
#
# COMPACT_ATOMS: atom_id res chain seq x y z
N MET A 1 -49.12 -11.95 76.79
CA MET A 1 -49.47 -13.27 76.25
C MET A 1 -49.13 -13.23 74.78
N ALA A 2 -48.22 -14.09 74.30
CA ALA A 2 -47.84 -14.13 72.89
C ALA A 2 -48.92 -14.90 72.12
N GLN A 3 -49.56 -14.25 71.15
CA GLN A 3 -50.49 -14.94 70.24
C GLN A 3 -49.70 -15.89 69.33
N ASP A 4 -50.14 -17.14 69.24
CA ASP A 4 -49.55 -18.12 68.34
C ASP A 4 -49.95 -17.74 66.90
N ILE A 5 -48.94 -17.46 66.07
CA ILE A 5 -49.12 -17.20 64.63
C ILE A 5 -49.89 -18.32 63.92
N ARG A 6 -49.80 -19.57 64.39
CA ARG A 6 -50.57 -20.69 63.84
C ARG A 6 -52.06 -20.56 64.13
N GLU A 7 -52.46 -19.92 65.22
CA GLU A 7 -53.87 -19.66 65.53
C GLU A 7 -54.43 -18.54 64.67
N LEU A 8 -53.65 -17.49 64.41
CA LEU A 8 -54.01 -16.40 63.50
C LEU A 8 -54.30 -16.91 62.06
N PHE A 9 -53.47 -17.82 61.55
CA PHE A 9 -53.68 -18.42 60.21
C PHE A 9 -54.84 -19.43 60.14
N LYS A 10 -55.30 -19.97 61.28
CA LYS A 10 -56.47 -20.86 61.31
C LYS A 10 -57.77 -20.06 61.16
N GLU A 11 -57.82 -18.84 61.68
CA GLU A 11 -58.96 -17.92 61.53
C GLU A 11 -59.00 -17.26 60.14
N ASP A 12 -57.83 -16.98 59.55
CA ASP A 12 -57.68 -16.35 58.22
C ASP A 12 -57.83 -17.32 57.04
N ALA A 13 -58.09 -18.61 57.30
CA ALA A 13 -58.07 -19.68 56.31
C ALA A 13 -59.18 -19.61 55.22
N GLN A 14 -60.00 -18.54 55.19
CA GLN A 14 -61.19 -18.47 54.34
C GLN A 14 -61.40 -17.18 53.53
N THR A 15 -60.50 -16.21 53.56
CA THR A 15 -60.54 -15.12 52.56
C THR A 15 -59.60 -15.46 51.41
N HIS A 16 -60.12 -16.20 50.43
CA HIS A 16 -59.51 -16.27 49.11
C HIS A 16 -59.69 -14.92 48.40
N GLU A 17 -58.92 -13.91 48.82
CA GLU A 17 -58.87 -12.64 48.14
C GLU A 17 -58.24 -12.87 46.77
N LYS A 18 -59.07 -12.84 45.72
CA LYS A 18 -58.60 -13.07 44.36
C LYS A 18 -57.78 -11.87 43.92
N MET A 19 -56.59 -12.14 43.40
CA MET A 19 -55.75 -11.12 42.80
C MET A 19 -56.58 -10.29 41.78
N PRO A 20 -56.57 -8.96 41.85
CA PRO A 20 -57.30 -8.13 40.90
C PRO A 20 -56.88 -8.44 39.46
N ILE A 21 -57.83 -8.44 38.53
CA ILE A 21 -57.66 -8.86 37.13
C ILE A 21 -56.52 -8.10 36.41
N ASN A 22 -56.07 -6.96 36.93
CA ASN A 22 -55.00 -6.11 36.37
C ASN A 22 -53.75 -6.00 37.25
N HIS A 23 -53.56 -6.87 38.24
CA HIS A 23 -52.41 -6.82 39.12
C HIS A 23 -51.08 -6.97 38.38
N GLN A 24 -50.99 -7.94 37.47
CA GLN A 24 -49.79 -8.22 36.68
C GLN A 24 -49.38 -7.01 35.84
N ASN A 25 -50.33 -6.39 35.13
CA ASN A 25 -50.06 -5.20 34.32
C ASN A 25 -49.62 -4.01 35.17
N ARG A 26 -50.21 -3.83 36.36
CA ARG A 26 -49.84 -2.76 37.29
C ARG A 26 -48.45 -2.99 37.89
N PHE A 27 -48.10 -4.24 38.15
CA PHE A 27 -46.77 -4.63 38.61
C PHE A 27 -45.71 -4.38 37.54
N LEU A 28 -45.95 -4.84 36.30
CA LEU A 28 -45.06 -4.60 35.17
C LEU A 28 -44.84 -3.11 34.92
N LYS A 29 -45.90 -2.30 34.93
CA LYS A 29 -45.79 -0.84 34.79
C LYS A 29 -44.91 -0.21 35.89
N LYS A 30 -45.12 -0.59 37.15
CA LYS A 30 -44.28 -0.10 38.26
C LYS A 30 -42.84 -0.57 38.17
N LEU A 31 -42.60 -1.77 37.62
CA LEU A 31 -41.27 -2.31 37.41
C LEU A 31 -40.52 -1.54 36.33
N ASP A 32 -41.18 -1.28 35.20
CA ASP A 32 -40.62 -0.48 34.09
C ASP A 32 -40.33 0.96 34.53
N ASP A 33 -41.23 1.57 35.31
CA ASP A 33 -41.04 2.92 35.85
C ASP A 33 -39.87 2.99 36.87
N ALA A 34 -39.64 1.92 37.62
CA ALA A 34 -38.57 1.84 38.63
C ALA A 34 -37.19 1.52 38.04
N PHE A 35 -37.14 0.87 36.87
CA PHE A 35 -35.91 0.50 36.17
C PHE A 35 -35.94 0.96 34.71
N PRO A 36 -35.91 2.28 34.44
CA PRO A 36 -35.89 2.78 33.08
C PRO A 36 -34.63 2.29 32.35
N ILE A 37 -34.81 1.56 31.25
CA ILE A 37 -33.72 1.17 30.37
C ILE A 37 -33.23 2.44 29.68
N GLU A 38 -32.05 2.94 30.04
CA GLU A 38 -31.47 4.10 29.37
C GLU A 38 -31.25 3.79 27.89
N SER A 39 -31.96 4.51 27.02
CA SER A 39 -31.74 4.40 25.58
C SER A 39 -30.35 4.95 25.28
N LYS A 40 -29.43 4.08 24.85
CA LYS A 40 -28.07 4.51 24.48
C LYS A 40 -28.14 5.56 23.39
N SER A 41 -27.57 6.74 23.68
CA SER A 41 -27.60 7.90 22.81
C SER A 41 -27.09 7.58 21.40
N LYS A 42 -27.91 7.89 20.37
CA LYS A 42 -27.55 7.75 18.95
C LYS A 42 -26.31 8.56 18.57
N PHE A 43 -25.92 9.55 19.39
CA PHE A 43 -24.70 10.35 19.20
C PHE A 43 -23.41 9.50 19.24
N ASN A 44 -23.38 8.39 19.98
CA ASN A 44 -22.19 7.54 20.00
C ASN A 44 -22.00 6.79 18.66
N ARG A 45 -23.09 6.43 17.98
CA ARG A 45 -23.01 5.82 16.63
C ARG A 45 -22.54 6.85 15.59
N LEU A 46 -22.96 8.11 15.72
CA LEU A 46 -22.53 9.18 14.83
C LEU A 46 -21.04 9.50 14.98
N LYS A 47 -20.50 9.47 16.21
CA LYS A 47 -19.06 9.66 16.47
C LYS A 47 -18.21 8.56 15.83
N ILE A 48 -18.67 7.31 15.89
CA ILE A 48 -18.01 6.16 15.29
C ILE A 48 -18.05 6.23 13.76
N ALA A 49 -19.20 6.62 13.19
CA ALA A 49 -19.30 6.85 11.74
C ALA A 49 -18.37 7.99 11.28
N ALA A 50 -18.34 9.10 12.03
CA ALA A 50 -17.48 10.24 11.72
C ALA A 50 -15.98 9.87 11.75
N SER A 51 -15.53 9.06 12.72
CA SER A 51 -14.12 8.63 12.76
C SER A 51 -13.73 7.77 11.56
N ILE A 52 -14.63 6.89 11.09
CA ILE A 52 -14.40 6.07 9.90
C ILE A 52 -14.30 6.94 8.65
N VAL A 53 -15.20 7.92 8.50
CA VAL A 53 -15.17 8.88 7.37
C VAL A 53 -13.89 9.71 7.38
N VAL A 54 -13.43 10.18 8.55
CA VAL A 54 -12.16 10.92 8.65
C VAL A 54 -10.97 10.03 8.32
N PHE A 55 -10.91 8.79 8.82
CA PHE A 55 -9.82 7.86 8.49
C PHE A 55 -9.78 7.52 7.01
N LEU A 56 -10.93 7.25 6.39
CA LEU A 56 -11.01 6.99 4.95
C LEU A 56 -10.68 8.24 4.14
N GLY A 57 -11.12 9.43 4.58
CA GLY A 57 -10.81 10.70 3.93
C GLY A 57 -9.33 11.05 3.98
N LEU A 58 -8.68 10.87 5.13
CA LEU A 58 -7.23 11.07 5.28
C LEU A 58 -6.44 9.98 4.55
N GLY A 59 -6.87 8.72 4.62
CA GLY A 59 -6.23 7.62 3.89
C GLY A 59 -6.34 7.81 2.38
N PHE A 60 -7.51 8.17 1.87
CA PHE A 60 -7.72 8.48 0.45
C PHE A 60 -6.96 9.76 0.05
N GLY A 61 -6.98 10.81 0.88
CA GLY A 61 -6.24 12.04 0.62
C GLY A 61 -4.74 11.82 0.58
N ALA A 62 -4.17 11.11 1.56
CA ALA A 62 -2.76 10.73 1.59
C ALA A 62 -2.41 9.79 0.42
N TYR A 63 -3.29 8.84 0.09
CA TYR A 63 -3.10 7.97 -1.07
C TYR A 63 -3.09 8.76 -2.38
N ASN A 64 -4.02 9.70 -2.61
CA ASN A 64 -4.02 10.54 -3.82
C ASN A 64 -2.86 11.54 -3.84
N PHE A 65 -2.43 12.03 -2.68
CA PHE A 65 -1.28 12.93 -2.58
C PHE A 65 0.05 12.19 -2.85
N LEU A 66 0.20 10.97 -2.35
CA LEU A 66 1.37 10.13 -2.59
C LEU A 66 1.35 9.47 -3.98
N LYS A 67 0.15 9.19 -4.50
CA LYS A 67 -0.11 8.70 -5.86
C LYS A 67 -0.35 9.84 -6.84
N GLN A 68 0.11 11.05 -6.53
CA GLN A 68 0.33 12.06 -7.55
C GLN A 68 1.47 11.59 -8.44
N GLU A 69 1.14 10.62 -9.29
CA GLU A 69 1.87 10.28 -10.49
C GLU A 69 2.10 11.59 -11.25
N ALA A 70 3.37 11.83 -11.59
CA ALA A 70 3.73 12.91 -12.50
C ALA A 70 2.76 12.88 -13.70
N PRO A 71 2.18 14.02 -14.09
CA PRO A 71 1.15 14.04 -15.11
C PRO A 71 1.68 13.37 -16.38
N ILE A 72 0.95 12.35 -16.82
CA ILE A 72 1.08 11.77 -18.16
C ILE A 72 1.06 12.94 -19.14
N PRO A 73 2.08 13.13 -19.99
CA PRO A 73 2.13 14.30 -20.86
C PRO A 73 1.07 14.14 -21.95
N ASN A 74 -0.11 14.72 -21.70
CA ASN A 74 -1.02 15.12 -22.75
C ASN A 74 -0.25 16.13 -23.61
N ASN A 75 -0.23 15.86 -24.91
CA ASN A 75 0.52 16.51 -25.98
C ASN A 75 0.25 18.02 -26.13
N THR A 76 0.51 18.77 -25.08
CA THR A 76 0.62 20.22 -25.11
C THR A 76 2.07 20.49 -25.44
N ILE A 77 2.32 21.06 -26.62
CA ILE A 77 3.61 21.64 -26.97
C ILE A 77 3.78 22.86 -26.06
N VAL A 78 4.09 22.61 -24.80
CA VAL A 78 4.74 23.57 -23.95
C VAL A 78 6.15 23.61 -24.50
N ASN A 79 6.57 24.77 -25.01
CA ASN A 79 7.98 25.11 -25.16
C ASN A 79 8.60 25.08 -23.75
N THR A 80 8.80 23.87 -23.24
CA THR A 80 9.67 23.62 -22.13
C THR A 80 11.02 23.89 -22.75
N ASN A 81 11.68 24.97 -22.32
CA ASN A 81 13.10 25.13 -22.57
C ASN A 81 13.73 23.82 -22.09
N THR A 82 13.99 22.89 -23.01
CA THR A 82 14.77 21.69 -22.75
C THR A 82 16.14 22.25 -22.44
N VAL A 83 16.41 22.48 -21.16
CA VAL A 83 17.74 22.79 -20.69
C VAL A 83 18.59 21.67 -21.26
N GLU A 84 19.48 21.98 -22.20
CA GLU A 84 20.47 21.03 -22.70
C GLU A 84 21.29 20.61 -21.48
N THR A 85 20.92 19.46 -20.90
CA THR A 85 21.61 18.91 -19.74
C THR A 85 22.87 18.24 -20.23
N LYS A 86 24.01 18.69 -19.71
CA LYS A 86 25.30 18.08 -19.98
C LYS A 86 25.33 16.64 -19.49
N THR A 87 25.97 15.78 -20.24
CA THR A 87 26.29 14.41 -19.85
C THR A 87 27.79 14.23 -19.62
N LEU A 88 28.20 13.02 -19.27
CA LEU A 88 29.62 12.65 -19.14
C LEU A 88 30.40 12.96 -20.43
N GLY A 89 29.78 12.75 -21.59
CA GLY A 89 30.37 13.02 -22.90
C GLY A 89 30.72 14.49 -23.14
N ASP A 90 29.98 15.41 -22.52
CA ASP A 90 30.21 16.85 -22.65
C ASP A 90 31.37 17.35 -21.76
N VAL A 91 31.85 16.52 -20.83
CA VAL A 91 32.95 16.86 -19.92
C VAL A 91 34.31 16.55 -20.57
N SER A 92 34.47 15.38 -21.18
CA SER A 92 35.71 15.02 -21.89
C SER A 92 35.54 13.85 -22.87
N PRO A 93 36.40 13.71 -23.89
CA PRO A 93 36.38 12.57 -24.80
C PRO A 93 36.56 11.21 -24.12
N GLY A 94 37.32 11.14 -23.02
CA GLY A 94 37.51 9.92 -22.25
C GLY A 94 36.23 9.49 -21.56
N LEU A 95 35.54 10.43 -20.91
CA LEU A 95 34.26 10.18 -20.26
C LEU A 95 33.15 9.85 -21.27
N LYS A 96 33.17 10.45 -22.46
CA LYS A 96 32.27 10.08 -23.55
C LYS A 96 32.38 8.60 -23.91
N LYS A 97 33.61 8.08 -24.05
CA LYS A 97 33.82 6.66 -24.36
C LYS A 97 33.27 5.75 -23.27
N VAL A 98 33.38 6.15 -22.01
CA VAL A 98 32.83 5.41 -20.87
C VAL A 98 31.29 5.42 -20.92
N GLU A 99 30.69 6.58 -21.13
CA GLU A 99 29.23 6.72 -21.28
C GLU A 99 28.70 5.88 -22.45
N ASP A 100 29.29 6.06 -23.64
CA ASP A 100 28.91 5.32 -24.85
C ASP A 100 29.03 3.79 -24.62
N TYR A 101 30.10 3.34 -23.96
CA TYR A 101 30.31 1.92 -23.64
C TYR A 101 29.20 1.35 -22.76
N TYR A 102 28.86 2.03 -21.67
CA TYR A 102 27.80 1.56 -20.78
C TYR A 102 26.43 1.62 -21.43
N LEU A 103 26.10 2.69 -22.15
CA LEU A 103 24.81 2.80 -22.86
C LEU A 103 24.66 1.71 -23.92
N ALA A 104 25.71 1.44 -24.70
CA ALA A 104 25.70 0.34 -25.67
C ALA A 104 25.54 -1.03 -24.98
N SER A 105 26.21 -1.24 -23.85
CA SER A 105 26.12 -2.48 -23.08
C SER A 105 24.74 -2.68 -22.46
N ILE A 106 24.14 -1.62 -21.92
CA ILE A 106 22.77 -1.60 -21.37
C ILE A 106 21.76 -1.96 -22.47
N ASN A 107 21.84 -1.30 -23.63
CA ASN A 107 20.94 -1.57 -24.76
C ASN A 107 21.09 -2.99 -25.28
N LEU A 108 22.32 -3.48 -25.37
CA LEU A 108 22.62 -4.85 -25.77
C LEU A 108 22.09 -5.88 -24.76
N GLU A 109 22.12 -5.56 -23.46
CA GLU A 109 21.61 -6.49 -22.46
C GLU A 109 20.08 -6.48 -22.42
N LEU A 110 19.44 -5.31 -22.52
CA LEU A 110 18.01 -5.18 -22.67
C LEU A 110 17.47 -5.99 -23.86
N SER A 111 18.18 -5.98 -25.00
CA SER A 111 17.75 -6.73 -26.19
C SER A 111 17.80 -8.24 -26.04
N LYS A 112 18.45 -8.76 -24.98
CA LYS A 112 18.54 -10.21 -24.69
C LYS A 112 17.58 -10.65 -23.59
N ILE A 113 16.88 -9.71 -22.96
CA ILE A 113 15.96 -10.02 -21.86
C ILE A 113 14.63 -10.44 -22.47
N GLU A 114 14.29 -11.70 -22.26
CA GLU A 114 13.01 -12.29 -22.61
C GLU A 114 12.32 -12.71 -21.32
N TYR A 115 11.04 -12.37 -21.18
CA TYR A 115 10.21 -12.74 -20.02
C TYR A 115 8.95 -13.48 -20.50
N THR A 116 8.43 -14.32 -19.62
CA THR A 116 7.18 -15.08 -19.79
C THR A 116 6.08 -14.49 -18.89
N PRO A 117 4.80 -14.84 -19.08
CA PRO A 117 3.74 -14.41 -18.17
C PRO A 117 4.01 -14.71 -16.69
N GLU A 118 4.67 -15.84 -16.41
CA GLU A 118 5.00 -16.32 -15.06
C GLU A 118 6.14 -15.51 -14.42
N THR A 119 7.07 -14.99 -15.24
CA THR A 119 8.22 -14.21 -14.78
C THR A 119 8.01 -12.69 -14.89
N LYS A 120 6.82 -12.27 -15.34
CA LYS A 120 6.48 -10.86 -15.59
C LYS A 120 6.61 -9.98 -14.34
N ASP A 121 6.11 -10.44 -13.19
CA ASP A 121 6.15 -9.65 -11.95
C ASP A 121 7.60 -9.36 -11.51
N LEU A 122 8.50 -10.34 -11.70
CA LEU A 122 9.92 -10.16 -11.44
C LEU A 122 10.51 -9.11 -12.40
N PHE A 123 10.23 -9.24 -13.69
CA PHE A 123 10.69 -8.30 -14.71
C PHE A 123 10.23 -6.87 -14.39
N ASP A 124 8.94 -6.67 -14.13
CA ASP A 124 8.35 -5.37 -13.78
C ASP A 124 9.05 -4.75 -12.56
N GLY A 125 9.36 -5.55 -11.53
CA GLY A 125 10.08 -5.08 -10.33
C GLY A 125 11.49 -4.56 -10.61
N TYR A 126 12.19 -5.12 -11.60
CA TYR A 126 13.49 -4.60 -12.05
C TYR A 126 13.34 -3.36 -12.95
N VAL A 127 12.28 -3.28 -13.76
CA VAL A 127 11.98 -2.09 -14.58
C VAL A 127 11.80 -0.86 -13.69
N VAL A 128 11.07 -0.99 -12.58
CA VAL A 128 10.89 0.12 -11.61
C VAL A 128 12.24 0.61 -11.05
N GLN A 129 13.15 -0.30 -10.70
CA GLN A 129 14.48 0.07 -10.21
C GLN A 129 15.33 0.75 -11.30
N LEU A 130 15.22 0.30 -12.56
CA LEU A 130 15.90 0.94 -13.69
C LEU A 130 15.36 2.35 -13.94
N GLU A 131 14.06 2.57 -13.81
CA GLU A 131 13.46 3.90 -13.90
C GLU A 131 13.92 4.84 -12.79
N GLU A 132 14.09 4.33 -11.57
CA GLU A 132 14.63 5.12 -10.45
C GLU A 132 16.08 5.55 -10.72
N LEU A 133 16.93 4.62 -11.19
CA LEU A 133 18.27 4.95 -11.65
C LEU A 133 18.27 5.94 -12.82
N ASP A 134 17.29 5.86 -13.73
CA ASP A 134 17.13 6.82 -14.82
C ASP A 134 16.86 8.25 -14.34
N LYS A 135 15.93 8.38 -13.41
CA LYS A 135 15.61 9.67 -12.77
C LYS A 135 16.83 10.23 -12.04
N GLU A 136 17.57 9.39 -11.30
CA GLU A 136 18.77 9.84 -10.60
C GLU A 136 19.88 10.29 -11.55
N TYR A 137 20.10 9.62 -12.67
CA TYR A 137 21.06 10.09 -13.67
C TYR A 137 20.67 11.44 -14.26
N LYS A 138 19.40 11.62 -14.62
CA LYS A 138 18.89 12.92 -15.10
C LYS A 138 19.09 14.02 -14.07
N ARG A 139 18.83 13.73 -12.79
CA ARG A 139 19.07 14.66 -11.69
C ARG A 139 20.56 15.03 -11.58
N LEU A 140 21.45 14.03 -11.65
CA LEU A 140 22.90 14.24 -11.65
C LEU A 140 23.39 15.00 -12.90
N SER A 141 22.79 14.79 -14.07
CA SER A 141 23.08 15.56 -15.28
C SER A 141 22.69 17.04 -15.14
N VAL A 142 21.56 17.32 -14.47
CA VAL A 142 21.19 18.70 -14.12
C VAL A 142 22.22 19.31 -13.16
N GLU A 143 22.62 18.57 -12.12
CA GLU A 143 23.65 19.01 -11.17
C GLU A 143 24.99 19.29 -11.86
N LEU A 144 25.42 18.41 -12.76
CA LEU A 144 26.61 18.56 -13.59
C LEU A 144 26.54 19.83 -14.46
N THR A 145 25.36 20.12 -15.00
CA THR A 145 25.13 21.30 -15.84
C THR A 145 25.21 22.58 -15.03
N GLN A 146 24.61 22.61 -13.84
CA GLN A 146 24.50 23.79 -12.99
C GLN A 146 25.78 24.08 -12.20
N SER A 147 26.38 23.04 -11.63
CA SER A 147 27.53 23.16 -10.70
C SER A 147 28.87 22.86 -11.35
N GLY A 148 28.88 22.33 -12.58
CA GLY A 148 30.07 21.90 -13.29
C GLY A 148 30.56 20.50 -12.88
N PRO A 149 31.58 19.96 -13.58
CA PRO A 149 32.09 18.63 -13.34
C PRO A 149 32.89 18.55 -12.04
N SER A 150 32.28 17.97 -11.00
CA SER A 150 32.99 17.52 -9.80
C SER A 150 33.33 16.03 -9.91
N GLU A 151 34.42 15.59 -9.27
CA GLU A 151 34.78 14.17 -9.21
C GLU A 151 33.64 13.31 -8.65
N LEU A 152 32.94 13.82 -7.63
CA LEU A 152 31.78 13.17 -7.02
C LEU A 152 30.63 13.01 -8.02
N THR A 153 30.27 14.07 -8.75
CA THR A 153 29.17 14.05 -9.73
C THR A 153 29.52 13.14 -10.92
N VAL A 154 30.76 13.18 -11.40
CA VAL A 154 31.25 12.31 -12.48
C VAL A 154 31.21 10.85 -12.04
N ASN A 155 31.73 10.52 -10.86
CA ASN A 155 31.71 9.16 -10.33
C ASN A 155 30.27 8.67 -10.11
N ALA A 156 29.38 9.52 -9.59
CA ALA A 156 27.97 9.17 -9.38
C ALA A 156 27.25 8.85 -10.70
N LEU A 157 27.50 9.62 -11.78
CA LEU A 157 26.95 9.35 -13.11
C LEU A 157 27.46 8.01 -13.66
N ILE A 158 28.75 7.73 -13.53
CA ILE A 158 29.36 6.46 -13.95
C ILE A 158 28.79 5.29 -13.14
N ASP A 159 28.67 5.44 -11.82
CA ASP A 159 28.17 4.39 -10.93
C ASP A 159 26.70 4.12 -11.17
N ASN A 160 25.89 5.13 -11.49
CA ASN A 160 24.52 4.93 -11.93
C ASN A 160 24.44 4.03 -13.17
N LEU A 161 25.27 4.29 -14.20
CA LEU A 161 25.34 3.45 -15.40
C LEU A 161 25.77 2.01 -15.07
N LYS A 162 26.78 1.84 -14.19
CA LYS A 162 27.20 0.52 -13.70
C LYS A 162 26.06 -0.20 -12.96
N PHE A 163 25.32 0.49 -12.10
CA PHE A 163 24.21 -0.10 -11.36
C PHE A 163 23.10 -0.57 -12.28
N ARG A 164 22.74 0.20 -13.32
CA ARG A 164 21.76 -0.24 -14.32
C ARG A 164 22.22 -1.51 -15.03
N LEU A 165 23.48 -1.56 -15.48
CA LEU A 165 24.01 -2.73 -16.14
C LEU A 165 24.03 -3.96 -15.21
N ASN A 166 24.42 -3.79 -13.95
CA ASN A 166 24.39 -4.86 -12.95
C ASN A 166 22.98 -5.36 -12.65
N LEU A 167 21.98 -4.47 -12.59
CA LEU A 167 20.58 -4.89 -12.45
C LEU A 167 20.12 -5.75 -13.62
N LEU A 168 20.49 -5.38 -14.86
CA LEU A 168 20.16 -6.16 -16.05
C LEU A 168 20.81 -7.55 -16.02
N TYR A 169 22.08 -7.66 -15.59
CA TYR A 169 22.72 -8.97 -15.42
C TYR A 169 22.02 -9.84 -14.37
N ARG A 170 21.61 -9.25 -13.25
CA ARG A 170 20.87 -9.96 -12.19
C ARG A 170 19.49 -10.41 -12.68
N LEU A 171 18.77 -9.52 -13.36
CA LEU A 171 17.46 -9.84 -13.94
C LEU A 171 17.58 -11.02 -14.91
N ARG A 172 18.50 -10.95 -15.87
CA ARG A 172 18.70 -12.03 -16.84
C ARG A 172 19.08 -13.36 -16.16
N ALA A 173 19.94 -13.32 -15.15
CA ALA A 173 20.32 -14.52 -14.42
C ALA A 173 19.10 -15.17 -13.73
N GLN A 174 18.27 -14.37 -13.06
CA GLN A 174 17.07 -14.86 -12.38
C GLN A 174 16.00 -15.35 -13.36
N LEU A 175 15.78 -14.66 -14.48
CA LEU A 175 14.87 -15.12 -15.52
C LEU A 175 15.32 -16.47 -16.10
N LYS A 176 16.62 -16.63 -16.36
CA LYS A 176 17.17 -17.91 -16.84
C LYS A 176 16.96 -19.03 -15.83
N GLU A 177 17.24 -18.79 -14.55
CA GLU A 177 17.08 -19.77 -13.48
C GLU A 177 15.63 -20.27 -13.36
N LEU A 178 14.67 -19.35 -13.38
CA LEU A 178 13.24 -19.68 -13.31
C LEU A 178 12.77 -20.44 -14.56
N ASN A 179 13.18 -20.00 -15.76
CA ASN A 179 12.84 -20.69 -17.01
C ASN A 179 13.41 -22.12 -17.09
N THR A 180 14.61 -22.37 -16.52
CA THR A 180 15.20 -23.71 -16.47
C THR A 180 14.57 -24.62 -15.42
N SER A 181 14.02 -24.03 -14.35
CA SER A 181 13.37 -24.79 -13.28
C SER A 181 12.02 -25.33 -13.73
N GLU A 182 11.26 -24.59 -14.55
CA GLU A 182 10.02 -25.05 -15.18
C GLU A 182 10.24 -26.26 -16.09
N THR A 183 11.31 -26.27 -16.89
CA THR A 183 11.61 -27.37 -17.84
C THR A 183 12.02 -28.68 -17.13
N GLY A 184 12.51 -28.62 -15.90
CA GLY A 184 12.85 -29.82 -15.10
C GLY A 184 11.67 -30.45 -14.36
N VAL A 185 10.54 -29.75 -14.24
CA VAL A 185 9.36 -30.26 -13.51
C VAL A 185 8.46 -31.12 -14.42
N ASP A 186 8.48 -30.89 -15.73
CA ASP A 186 7.64 -31.63 -16.69
C ASP A 186 8.17 -33.04 -17.01
N GLU A 187 9.48 -33.31 -16.91
CA GLU A 187 10.03 -34.67 -17.13
C GLU A 187 9.69 -35.67 -16.00
N VAL A 188 9.44 -35.19 -14.78
CA VAL A 188 9.14 -36.04 -13.62
C VAL A 188 7.68 -36.49 -13.60
N LYS A 189 6.77 -35.81 -14.32
CA LYS A 189 5.34 -36.18 -14.34
C LYS A 189 4.96 -37.17 -15.44
N GLN A 190 5.84 -37.45 -16.40
CA GLN A 190 5.57 -38.43 -17.47
C GLN A 190 6.10 -39.84 -17.17
N SER A 191 6.71 -40.05 -16.00
CA SER A 191 7.30 -41.33 -15.58
C SER A 191 6.62 -41.98 -14.36
N ILE A 192 5.37 -41.60 -14.05
CA ILE A 192 4.52 -42.31 -13.07
C ILE A 192 3.26 -42.83 -13.75
#